data_AF-A0A351KCJ2-F1
#
_entry.id   AF-A0A351KCJ2-F1
#
_cell.length_a   1.000
_cell.length_b   1.000
_cell.length_c   1.000
_cell.angle_alpha   90.00
_cell.angle_beta   90.00
_cell.angle_gamma   90.00
#
_symmetry.space_group_name_H-M   'P 1'
#
loop_
_entity.id
_entity.type
_entity.pdbx_description
1 polymer ?
#
loop_
_entity_poly.entity_id
_entity_poly.type
_entity_poly.pdbx_seq_one_letter_code
_entity_poly.pdbx_strand_id
1 'polypeptide(L)'
;MLKNIDISEAMTIKLDDFLPHYPKFVQGIRHAPSRGFNLTQAQTELALKNALRYIPEKYHKELAPEFMDELLTRGRIYGYRFRPEGRIYGKPIDEYKGNCIEGKAFQVMIDNNLDFDVALYPYELVTYGETGSVCQNWMQYRLIKKYLEVMTDHQTLVVESGHPVGLFKSRPEAPRVIITNALMVGMFDNQKDWEVAEEMGVANYGQMTAGGWMYIGPQGIVHGTFNTLLNAGRLKLGLKHGEDLKGKLFVSSGLGGMSGAQPKAIEIAGGVGIIAEVDRSRINTRYEQGWVKKASNNLDEVFKIAHEYMEKKEPMSIAYEGNIVDLLEYVVKNNIHIDLLSDQTSCHVPYDGGYCPQGISFEERTRLLAEDRDTFHKLVDKSLRRHFELIKVLVGRGTYFFDYGNS
;
A
#
# COMPACT_ATOMS: atom_id res chain seq x y z
N MET A 1 -27.20 29.54 -16.54
CA MET A 1 -26.06 28.66 -16.25
C MET A 1 -24.84 29.55 -16.06
N LEU A 2 -24.08 29.34 -14.97
CA LEU A 2 -22.77 29.98 -14.79
C LEU A 2 -21.83 29.48 -15.90
N LYS A 3 -21.07 30.36 -16.55
CA LYS A 3 -20.04 29.98 -17.51
C LYS A 3 -18.78 29.58 -16.75
N ASN A 4 -17.93 28.75 -17.35
CA ASN A 4 -16.67 28.34 -16.73
C ASN A 4 -15.72 29.53 -16.49
N ILE A 5 -15.81 30.60 -17.29
CA ILE A 5 -15.09 31.85 -17.04
C ILE A 5 -15.54 32.53 -15.74
N ASP A 6 -16.85 32.55 -15.46
CA ASP A 6 -17.40 33.15 -14.24
C ASP A 6 -16.91 32.37 -13.00
N ILE A 7 -16.82 31.04 -13.10
CA ILE A 7 -16.28 30.17 -12.05
C ILE A 7 -14.79 30.42 -11.84
N SER A 8 -14.01 30.48 -12.92
CA SER A 8 -12.56 30.74 -12.89
C SER A 8 -12.23 32.12 -12.28
N GLU A 9 -13.06 33.13 -12.52
CA GLU A 9 -12.94 34.46 -11.93
C GLU A 9 -13.27 34.48 -10.43
N ALA A 10 -14.23 33.65 -9.99
CA ALA A 10 -14.57 33.49 -8.58
C ALA A 10 -13.52 32.68 -7.78
N MET A 11 -12.75 31.80 -8.44
CA MET A 11 -11.71 31.01 -7.78
C MET A 11 -10.49 31.86 -7.44
N THR A 12 -10.25 32.06 -6.15
CA THR A 12 -9.08 32.79 -5.62
C THR A 12 -7.80 31.94 -5.62
N ILE A 13 -7.93 30.61 -5.58
CA ILE A 13 -6.83 29.66 -5.58
C ILE A 13 -7.05 28.70 -6.74
N LYS A 14 -6.12 28.70 -7.69
CA LYS A 14 -6.16 27.87 -8.90
C LYS A 14 -4.75 27.46 -9.32
N LEU A 15 -4.67 26.48 -10.21
CA LEU A 15 -3.40 26.14 -10.85
C LEU A 15 -2.89 27.32 -11.67
N ASP A 16 -1.56 27.40 -11.81
CA ASP A 16 -0.94 28.48 -12.56
C ASP A 16 -1.38 28.43 -14.03
N ASP A 17 -1.53 29.60 -14.65
CA ASP A 17 -2.10 29.72 -15.99
C ASP A 17 -1.08 29.40 -17.10
N PHE A 18 -0.35 28.30 -16.95
CA PHE A 18 0.56 27.76 -17.97
C PHE A 18 0.53 26.24 -17.95
N LEU A 19 0.83 25.63 -19.09
CA LEU A 19 0.93 24.19 -19.22
C LEU A 19 2.36 23.73 -18.88
N PRO A 20 2.58 22.92 -17.82
CA PRO A 20 3.92 22.45 -17.49
C PRO A 20 4.48 21.52 -18.57
N HIS A 21 5.80 21.46 -18.70
CA HIS A 21 6.45 20.44 -19.51
C HIS A 21 6.18 19.04 -18.95
N TYR A 22 6.06 18.05 -19.84
CA TYR A 22 5.88 16.67 -19.43
C TYR A 22 7.16 16.19 -18.70
N PRO A 23 7.04 15.67 -17.46
CA PRO A 23 8.21 15.34 -16.65
C PRO A 23 8.93 14.08 -17.14
N LYS A 24 10.20 13.96 -16.77
CA LYS A 24 10.98 12.74 -16.99
C LYS A 24 10.79 11.76 -15.82
N PHE A 25 10.63 10.49 -16.16
CA PHE A 25 10.59 9.38 -15.19
C PHE A 25 11.96 8.72 -15.07
N VAL A 26 12.39 8.46 -13.84
CA VAL A 26 13.64 7.76 -13.54
C VAL A 26 13.41 6.27 -13.75
N GLN A 27 14.30 5.63 -14.52
CA GLN A 27 14.23 4.18 -14.74
C GLN A 27 14.48 3.39 -13.45
N GLY A 28 13.83 2.24 -13.32
CA GLY A 28 13.98 1.34 -12.17
C GLY A 28 13.10 1.67 -10.97
N ILE A 29 12.40 2.81 -10.98
CA ILE A 29 11.38 3.12 -9.98
C ILE A 29 10.08 2.41 -10.35
N ARG A 30 9.43 1.83 -9.34
CA ARG A 30 8.20 1.06 -9.52
C ARG A 30 7.05 1.97 -9.95
N HIS A 31 6.22 1.45 -10.84
CA HIS A 31 4.96 2.05 -11.27
C HIS A 31 3.80 1.15 -10.89
N ALA A 32 2.63 1.75 -10.64
CA ALA A 32 1.41 1.00 -10.45
C ALA A 32 1.08 0.19 -11.72
N PRO A 33 0.60 -1.06 -11.59
CA PRO A 33 0.09 -1.80 -12.73
C PRO A 33 -1.14 -1.10 -13.32
N SER A 34 -1.44 -1.37 -14.60
CA SER A 34 -2.68 -0.90 -15.21
C SER A 34 -3.88 -1.42 -14.43
N ARG A 35 -4.86 -0.54 -14.17
CA ARG A 35 -6.11 -0.88 -13.48
C ARG A 35 -7.22 -1.31 -14.44
N GLY A 36 -6.91 -1.40 -15.74
CA GLY A 36 -7.88 -1.70 -16.78
C GLY A 36 -8.78 -0.50 -17.11
N PHE A 37 -9.33 -0.49 -18.32
CA PHE A 37 -10.28 0.53 -18.77
C PHE A 37 -11.67 -0.07 -18.88
N ASN A 38 -12.56 0.29 -17.95
CA ASN A 38 -13.86 -0.38 -17.79
C ASN A 38 -15.06 0.58 -17.93
N LEU A 39 -14.82 1.85 -18.25
CA LEU A 39 -15.87 2.85 -18.39
C LEU A 39 -16.67 2.67 -19.69
N THR A 40 -17.99 2.89 -19.58
CA THR A 40 -18.83 3.18 -20.74
C THR A 40 -18.43 4.52 -21.37
N GLN A 41 -18.76 4.74 -22.64
CA GLN A 41 -18.46 6.00 -23.34
C GLN A 41 -18.93 7.24 -22.54
N ALA A 42 -20.15 7.21 -21.99
CA ALA A 42 -20.68 8.33 -21.20
C ALA A 42 -19.87 8.57 -19.92
N GLN A 43 -19.41 7.50 -19.26
CA GLN A 43 -18.55 7.60 -18.08
C GLN A 43 -17.14 8.08 -18.46
N THR A 44 -16.60 7.65 -19.59
CA THR A 44 -15.30 8.12 -20.11
C THR A 44 -15.33 9.62 -20.39
N GLU A 45 -16.37 10.10 -21.07
CA GLU A 45 -16.56 11.54 -21.31
C GLU A 45 -16.66 12.32 -19.99
N LEU A 46 -17.34 11.76 -18.99
CA LEU A 46 -17.45 12.36 -17.65
C LEU A 46 -16.10 12.34 -16.90
N ALA A 47 -15.33 11.26 -16.99
CA ALA A 47 -13.99 11.15 -16.39
C ALA A 47 -13.05 12.23 -16.94
N LEU A 48 -13.05 12.44 -18.26
CA LEU A 48 -12.28 13.50 -18.90
C LEU A 48 -12.73 14.89 -18.44
N LYS A 49 -14.04 15.15 -18.37
CA LYS A 49 -14.59 16.42 -17.84
C LYS A 49 -14.17 16.63 -16.37
N ASN A 50 -14.21 15.56 -15.57
CA ASN A 50 -13.82 15.60 -14.16
C ASN A 50 -12.32 15.93 -13.99
N ALA A 51 -11.43 15.41 -14.84
CA ALA A 51 -10.01 15.77 -14.80
C ALA A 51 -9.77 17.20 -15.31
N LEU A 52 -10.44 17.60 -16.39
CA LEU A 52 -10.30 18.92 -17.01
C LEU A 52 -10.86 20.07 -16.15
N ARG A 53 -11.72 19.79 -15.15
CA ARG A 53 -12.25 20.80 -14.22
C ARG A 53 -11.18 21.59 -13.48
N TYR A 54 -9.98 21.03 -13.33
CA TYR A 54 -8.85 21.66 -12.65
C TYR A 54 -8.07 22.64 -13.53
N ILE A 55 -8.29 22.61 -14.85
CA ILE A 55 -7.43 23.28 -15.83
C ILE A 55 -8.23 24.36 -16.59
N PRO A 56 -7.63 25.53 -16.90
CA PRO A 56 -8.25 26.51 -17.79
C PRO A 56 -8.68 25.92 -19.14
N GLU A 57 -9.88 26.29 -19.61
CA GLU A 57 -10.50 25.74 -20.83
C GLU A 57 -9.62 25.82 -22.08
N LYS A 58 -8.80 26.87 -22.18
CA LYS A 58 -7.90 27.08 -23.32
C LYS A 58 -6.90 25.93 -23.54
N TYR A 59 -6.62 25.13 -22.50
CA TYR A 59 -5.73 23.97 -22.58
C TYR A 59 -6.47 22.64 -22.78
N HIS A 60 -7.81 22.62 -22.74
CA HIS A 60 -8.58 21.36 -22.77
C HIS A 60 -8.36 20.56 -24.05
N LYS A 61 -8.25 21.23 -25.20
CA LYS A 61 -8.02 20.58 -26.49
C LYS A 61 -6.68 19.83 -26.55
N GLU A 62 -5.67 20.33 -25.85
CA GLU A 62 -4.33 19.73 -25.79
C GLU A 62 -4.27 18.60 -24.77
N LEU A 63 -4.93 18.77 -23.62
CA LEU A 63 -4.87 17.81 -22.51
C LEU A 63 -5.85 16.64 -22.61
N ALA A 64 -7.00 16.81 -23.28
CA ALA A 64 -7.98 15.74 -23.38
C ALA A 64 -7.41 14.46 -24.02
N PRO A 65 -6.60 14.52 -25.11
CA PRO A 65 -5.92 13.34 -25.64
C PRO A 65 -4.95 12.68 -24.65
N GLU A 66 -4.21 13.48 -23.87
CA GLU A 66 -3.26 12.95 -22.87
C GLU A 66 -3.97 12.23 -21.73
N PHE A 67 -5.03 12.85 -21.20
CA PHE A 67 -5.85 12.23 -20.16
C PHE A 67 -6.57 10.99 -20.69
N MET A 68 -6.97 10.98 -21.95
CA MET A 68 -7.55 9.78 -22.58
C MET A 68 -6.51 8.66 -22.71
N ASP A 69 -5.28 8.97 -23.09
CA ASP A 69 -4.20 7.97 -23.17
C ASP A 69 -3.87 7.39 -21.79
N GLU A 70 -3.78 8.23 -20.76
CA GLU A 70 -3.59 7.76 -19.38
C GLU A 70 -4.75 6.85 -18.94
N LEU A 71 -5.99 7.25 -19.21
CA LEU A 71 -7.17 6.46 -18.88
C LEU A 71 -7.18 5.09 -19.59
N LEU A 72 -6.85 5.05 -20.88
CA LEU A 72 -6.80 3.81 -21.66
C LEU A 72 -5.66 2.88 -21.24
N THR A 73 -4.48 3.43 -20.95
CA THR A 73 -3.27 2.62 -20.72
C THR A 73 -3.05 2.27 -19.26
N ARG A 74 -3.52 3.13 -18.34
CA ARG A 74 -3.35 2.97 -16.89
C ARG A 74 -4.66 2.65 -16.16
N GLY A 75 -5.80 2.89 -16.79
CA GLY A 75 -7.10 2.78 -16.13
C GLY A 75 -7.41 3.96 -15.20
N ARG A 76 -6.59 5.01 -15.18
CA ARG A 76 -6.72 6.18 -14.30
C ARG A 76 -6.10 7.41 -14.97
N ILE A 77 -6.60 8.60 -14.63
CA ILE A 77 -5.99 9.87 -15.04
C ILE A 77 -5.16 10.40 -13.86
N TYR A 78 -3.85 10.19 -13.90
CA TYR A 78 -2.90 10.71 -12.91
C TYR A 78 -2.51 12.17 -13.18
N GLY A 79 -2.66 12.61 -14.43
CA GLY A 79 -2.23 13.92 -14.92
C GLY A 79 -0.72 14.07 -14.77
N TYR A 80 0.06 13.13 -15.32
CA TYR A 80 1.50 13.06 -15.13
C TYR A 80 2.22 14.35 -15.47
N ARG A 81 1.74 15.10 -16.47
CA ARG A 81 2.24 16.42 -16.82
C ARG A 81 2.31 17.39 -15.64
N PHE A 82 1.39 17.29 -14.68
CA PHE A 82 1.34 18.15 -13.52
C PHE A 82 2.23 17.67 -12.36
N ARG A 83 2.92 16.54 -12.48
CA ARG A 83 3.87 16.10 -11.45
C ARG A 83 5.07 17.06 -11.37
N PRO A 84 5.49 17.50 -10.17
CA PRO A 84 6.76 18.22 -10.01
C PRO A 84 7.96 17.38 -10.47
N GLU A 85 8.91 17.99 -11.18
CA GLU A 85 10.14 17.29 -11.61
C GLU A 85 11.04 16.98 -10.40
N GLY A 86 11.81 15.88 -10.48
CA GLY A 86 12.74 15.46 -9.44
C GLY A 86 12.12 14.57 -8.35
N ARG A 87 12.92 14.26 -7.33
CA ARG A 87 12.49 13.47 -6.16
C ARG A 87 11.66 14.35 -5.22
N ILE A 88 10.51 13.82 -4.79
CA ILE A 88 9.71 14.40 -3.70
C ILE A 88 10.15 13.68 -2.42
N TYR A 89 10.33 14.42 -1.34
CA TYR A 89 10.65 13.88 -0.01
C TYR A 89 10.33 14.94 1.05
N GLY A 90 10.09 14.50 2.28
CA GLY A 90 9.84 15.40 3.41
C GLY A 90 11.10 16.21 3.75
N LYS A 91 11.02 17.54 3.68
CA LYS A 91 12.11 18.46 4.01
C LYS A 91 11.97 19.03 5.44
N PRO A 92 13.00 19.68 5.99
CA PRO A 92 12.85 20.55 7.16
C PRO A 92 11.67 21.53 6.98
N ILE A 93 10.87 21.71 8.04
CA ILE A 93 9.60 22.46 7.98
C ILE A 93 9.79 23.93 7.57
N ASP A 94 10.96 24.50 7.87
CA ASP A 94 11.36 25.87 7.54
C ASP A 94 11.60 26.09 6.04
N GLU A 95 11.82 25.03 5.26
CA GLU A 95 11.91 25.11 3.79
C GLU A 95 10.54 25.23 3.10
N TYR A 96 9.44 24.99 3.82
CA TYR A 96 8.08 25.10 3.28
C TYR A 96 7.51 26.50 3.42
N LYS A 97 6.85 26.97 2.36
CA LYS A 97 6.05 28.19 2.37
C LYS A 97 4.72 27.93 3.08
N GLY A 98 4.20 28.92 3.79
CA GLY A 98 2.98 28.77 4.58
C GLY A 98 2.70 29.95 5.48
N ASN A 99 1.43 30.35 5.56
CA ASN A 99 0.95 31.39 6.49
C ASN A 99 0.71 30.85 7.92
N CYS A 100 0.69 29.54 8.12
CA CYS A 100 0.63 28.88 9.43
C CYS A 100 1.58 27.66 9.50
N ILE A 101 1.95 27.24 10.70
CA ILE A 101 2.90 26.13 10.93
C ILE A 101 2.29 24.80 10.49
N GLU A 102 1.02 24.60 10.77
CA GLU A 102 0.30 23.37 10.44
C GLU A 102 0.24 23.16 8.93
N GLY A 103 -0.04 24.22 8.16
CA GLY A 103 0.00 24.18 6.70
C GLY A 103 1.38 23.73 6.16
N LYS A 104 2.47 24.19 6.78
CA LYS A 104 3.83 23.71 6.46
C LYS A 104 4.05 22.25 6.88
N ALA A 105 3.60 21.87 8.08
CA ALA A 105 3.74 20.51 8.59
C ALA A 105 3.03 19.48 7.69
N PHE A 106 1.79 19.76 7.23
CA PHE A 106 1.11 18.86 6.31
C PHE A 106 1.85 18.73 4.98
N GLN A 107 2.50 19.79 4.50
CA GLN A 107 3.32 19.70 3.29
C GLN A 107 4.52 18.77 3.45
N VAL A 108 5.18 18.79 4.62
CA VAL A 108 6.26 17.83 4.96
C VAL A 108 5.71 16.40 4.88
N MET A 109 4.57 16.16 5.52
CA MET A 109 4.02 14.81 5.63
C MET A 109 3.50 14.26 4.29
N ILE A 110 2.88 15.12 3.47
CA ILE A 110 2.48 14.76 2.10
C ILE A 110 3.70 14.35 1.27
N ASP A 111 4.78 15.14 1.32
CA ASP A 111 5.98 14.84 0.54
C ASP A 111 6.70 13.59 1.05
N ASN A 112 6.67 13.33 2.36
CA ASN A 112 7.15 12.07 2.95
C ASN A 112 6.33 10.86 2.46
N ASN A 113 5.00 10.97 2.38
CA ASN A 113 4.14 9.92 1.84
C ASN A 113 4.39 9.63 0.34
N LEU A 114 4.99 10.57 -0.39
CA LEU A 114 5.35 10.46 -1.81
C LEU A 114 6.85 10.28 -2.03
N ASP A 115 7.63 10.08 -0.95
CA ASP A 115 9.05 9.84 -1.07
C ASP A 115 9.32 8.52 -1.79
N PHE A 116 10.30 8.50 -2.66
CA PHE A 116 10.71 7.33 -3.44
C PHE A 116 11.25 6.21 -2.56
N ASP A 117 11.75 6.55 -1.37
CA ASP A 117 12.19 5.58 -0.35
C ASP A 117 11.02 5.05 0.51
N VAL A 118 9.84 5.66 0.42
CA VAL A 118 8.67 5.38 1.28
C VAL A 118 7.48 4.83 0.50
N ALA A 119 7.11 5.48 -0.60
CA ALA A 119 5.94 5.18 -1.40
C ALA A 119 6.16 3.95 -2.29
N LEU A 120 5.10 3.15 -2.45
CA LEU A 120 5.10 1.98 -3.32
C LEU A 120 5.17 2.34 -4.81
N TYR A 121 4.36 3.31 -5.24
CA TYR A 121 4.32 3.84 -6.61
C TYR A 121 4.33 5.38 -6.56
N PRO A 122 5.51 6.01 -6.37
CA PRO A 122 5.61 7.45 -6.14
C PRO A 122 5.14 8.30 -7.33
N TYR A 123 5.11 7.73 -8.53
CA TYR A 123 4.63 8.42 -9.74
C TYR A 123 3.10 8.43 -9.87
N GLU A 124 2.43 7.45 -9.26
CA GLU A 124 0.98 7.28 -9.26
C GLU A 124 0.33 7.72 -7.93
N LEU A 125 1.10 8.44 -7.09
CA LEU A 125 0.69 8.93 -5.77
C LEU A 125 0.28 7.84 -4.77
N VAL A 126 0.66 6.58 -5.01
CA VAL A 126 0.33 5.44 -4.14
C VAL A 126 1.45 5.22 -3.13
N THR A 127 1.11 5.37 -1.86
CA THR A 127 2.05 5.17 -0.75
C THR A 127 2.18 3.69 -0.38
N TYR A 128 1.09 2.93 -0.22
CA TYR A 128 1.15 1.49 0.11
C TYR A 128 -0.17 0.77 -0.15
N GLY A 129 -0.17 -0.55 0.03
CA GLY A 129 -1.39 -1.37 -0.11
C GLY A 129 -1.91 -1.42 -1.54
N GLU A 130 -1.02 -1.33 -2.52
CA GLU A 130 -1.28 -1.34 -3.97
C GLU A 130 -2.07 -0.14 -4.52
N THR A 131 -3.09 0.35 -3.81
CA THR A 131 -3.97 1.45 -4.25
C THR A 131 -4.03 2.62 -3.26
N GLY A 132 -3.53 2.43 -2.03
CA GLY A 132 -3.55 3.45 -0.97
C GLY A 132 -2.77 4.70 -1.35
N SER A 133 -3.47 5.77 -1.69
CA SER A 133 -2.90 6.97 -2.32
C SER A 133 -3.13 8.25 -1.52
N VAL A 134 -2.29 9.25 -1.79
CA VAL A 134 -2.33 10.57 -1.14
C VAL A 134 -3.48 11.42 -1.65
N CYS A 135 -3.71 11.37 -2.96
CA CYS A 135 -4.84 11.95 -3.69
C CYS A 135 -4.89 11.29 -5.09
N GLN A 136 -5.88 11.62 -5.92
CA GLN A 136 -6.13 10.91 -7.19
C GLN A 136 -5.14 11.28 -8.29
N ASN A 137 -4.71 12.54 -8.36
CA ASN A 137 -3.91 13.04 -9.47
C ASN A 137 -3.01 14.22 -9.07
N TRP A 138 -2.04 14.52 -9.93
CA TRP A 138 -1.06 15.56 -9.69
C TRP A 138 -1.64 17.00 -9.73
N MET A 139 -2.78 17.20 -10.39
CA MET A 139 -3.52 18.47 -10.30
C MET A 139 -4.02 18.72 -8.88
N GLN A 140 -4.61 17.69 -8.25
CA GLN A 140 -5.04 17.74 -6.86
C GLN A 140 -3.87 17.98 -5.92
N TYR A 141 -2.76 17.25 -6.08
CA TYR A 141 -1.54 17.47 -5.29
C TYR A 141 -1.12 18.95 -5.33
N ARG A 142 -0.96 19.52 -6.54
CA ARG A 142 -0.54 20.93 -6.68
C ARG A 142 -1.52 21.92 -6.04
N LEU A 143 -2.82 21.69 -6.19
CA LEU A 143 -3.84 22.54 -5.56
C LEU A 143 -3.81 22.42 -4.05
N ILE A 144 -3.69 21.21 -3.49
CA ILE A 144 -3.55 20.99 -2.04
C ILE A 144 -2.34 21.78 -1.52
N LYS A 145 -1.17 21.67 -2.18
CA LYS A 145 0.02 22.45 -1.77
C LYS A 145 -0.26 23.96 -1.79
N LYS A 146 -0.88 24.50 -2.85
CA LYS A 146 -1.27 25.92 -2.91
C LYS A 146 -2.22 26.33 -1.79
N TYR A 147 -3.22 25.51 -1.48
CA TYR A 147 -4.14 25.78 -0.35
C TYR A 147 -3.39 25.78 0.99
N LEU A 148 -2.51 24.81 1.23
CA LEU A 148 -1.71 24.72 2.46
C LEU A 148 -0.70 25.87 2.62
N GLU A 149 -0.19 26.43 1.52
CA GLU A 149 0.69 27.60 1.56
C GLU A 149 -0.05 28.87 1.99
N VAL A 150 -1.29 29.08 1.53
CA VAL A 150 -2.01 30.34 1.76
C VAL A 150 -2.95 30.31 2.96
N MET A 151 -3.34 29.12 3.42
CA MET A 151 -4.27 28.98 4.54
C MET A 151 -3.74 29.61 5.82
N THR A 152 -4.64 30.20 6.59
CA THR A 152 -4.33 30.73 7.93
C THR A 152 -4.79 29.77 9.02
N ASP A 153 -4.42 30.07 10.26
CA ASP A 153 -4.93 29.43 11.47
C ASP A 153 -6.44 29.67 11.70
N HIS A 154 -7.09 30.56 10.93
CA HIS A 154 -8.53 30.81 10.97
C HIS A 154 -9.29 30.13 9.84
N GLN A 155 -8.66 29.15 9.18
CA GLN A 155 -9.28 28.38 8.10
C GLN A 155 -9.08 26.87 8.27
N THR A 156 -9.98 26.10 7.67
CA THR A 156 -9.88 24.64 7.51
C THR A 156 -9.96 24.31 6.03
N LEU A 157 -8.99 23.55 5.53
CA LEU A 157 -9.04 22.92 4.21
C LEU A 157 -9.91 21.66 4.30
N VAL A 158 -10.92 21.56 3.43
CA VAL A 158 -11.71 20.34 3.28
C VAL A 158 -11.22 19.60 2.03
N VAL A 159 -10.84 18.33 2.21
CA VAL A 159 -10.39 17.44 1.13
C VAL A 159 -11.33 16.24 1.05
N GLU A 160 -11.92 16.04 -0.12
CA GLU A 160 -12.86 14.96 -0.40
C GLU A 160 -12.28 13.99 -1.41
N SER A 161 -11.87 12.81 -0.95
CA SER A 161 -11.22 11.78 -1.75
C SER A 161 -10.07 12.34 -2.59
N GLY A 162 -9.20 13.13 -1.97
CA GLY A 162 -8.08 13.82 -2.63
C GLY A 162 -8.45 15.14 -3.32
N HIS A 163 -9.71 15.44 -3.60
CA HIS A 163 -10.11 16.73 -4.16
C HIS A 163 -10.10 17.83 -3.08
N PRO A 164 -9.29 18.90 -3.21
CA PRO A 164 -9.37 20.03 -2.28
C PRO A 164 -10.60 20.88 -2.61
N VAL A 165 -11.67 20.68 -1.86
CA VAL A 165 -12.96 21.39 -2.01
C VAL A 165 -12.76 22.90 -1.79
N GLY A 166 -11.94 23.27 -0.80
CA GLY A 166 -11.56 24.65 -0.56
C GLY A 166 -11.27 24.96 0.90
N LEU A 167 -10.97 26.24 1.16
CA LEU A 167 -10.77 26.77 2.50
C LEU A 167 -12.05 27.38 3.05
N PHE A 168 -12.44 26.94 4.24
CA PHE A 168 -13.61 27.43 4.95
C PHE A 168 -13.18 28.14 6.22
N LYS A 169 -13.90 29.20 6.60
CA LYS A 169 -13.64 29.92 7.84
C LYS A 169 -13.80 28.98 9.04
N SER A 170 -12.82 28.97 9.92
CA SER A 170 -12.79 28.19 11.16
C SER A 170 -12.23 29.03 12.32
N ARG A 171 -11.97 28.38 13.46
CA ARG A 171 -11.29 28.96 14.63
C ARG A 171 -9.90 28.33 14.80
N PRO A 172 -8.93 29.00 15.46
CA PRO A 172 -7.59 28.46 15.70
C PRO A 172 -7.54 27.06 16.31
N GLU A 173 -8.52 26.67 17.13
CA GLU A 173 -8.56 25.35 17.79
C GLU A 173 -9.16 24.25 16.90
N ALA A 174 -9.71 24.60 15.74
CA ALA A 174 -10.26 23.63 14.80
C ALA A 174 -9.14 22.88 14.05
N PRO A 175 -9.41 21.66 13.54
CA PRO A 175 -8.52 21.01 12.60
C PRO A 175 -8.24 21.91 11.40
N ARG A 176 -6.98 22.01 11.01
CA ARG A 176 -6.54 22.78 9.84
C ARG A 176 -6.89 22.07 8.53
N VAL A 177 -7.03 20.75 8.55
CA VAL A 177 -7.47 19.94 7.41
C VAL A 177 -8.49 18.90 7.88
N ILE A 178 -9.55 18.72 7.12
CA ILE A 178 -10.50 17.61 7.25
C ILE A 178 -10.42 16.80 5.95
N ILE A 179 -10.16 15.50 6.08
CA ILE A 179 -10.00 14.59 4.94
C ILE A 179 -11.04 13.48 5.04
N THR A 180 -11.74 13.24 3.94
CA THR A 180 -12.49 12.00 3.71
C THR A 180 -11.87 11.27 2.52
N ASN A 181 -11.82 9.94 2.55
CA ASN A 181 -11.35 9.13 1.43
C ASN A 181 -12.29 7.95 1.22
N ALA A 182 -12.70 7.72 -0.03
CA ALA A 182 -13.55 6.59 -0.45
C ALA A 182 -14.85 6.41 0.37
N LEU A 183 -15.46 7.50 0.85
CA LEU A 183 -16.79 7.40 1.45
C LEU A 183 -17.84 7.17 0.35
N MET A 184 -18.40 5.95 0.33
CA MET A 184 -19.42 5.53 -0.62
C MET A 184 -20.78 5.40 0.07
N VAL A 185 -21.87 5.64 -0.67
CA VAL A 185 -23.21 5.29 -0.18
C VAL A 185 -23.31 3.77 -0.11
N GLY A 186 -23.80 3.21 1.00
CA GLY A 186 -23.67 1.77 1.30
C GLY A 186 -24.10 0.79 0.21
N MET A 187 -25.09 1.13 -0.65
CA MET A 187 -25.47 0.29 -1.79
C MET A 187 -24.38 0.18 -2.87
N PHE A 188 -23.50 1.17 -2.96
CA PHE A 188 -22.36 1.26 -3.88
C PHE A 188 -21.01 1.06 -3.16
N ASP A 189 -21.02 0.72 -1.86
CA ASP A 189 -19.81 0.44 -1.09
C ASP A 189 -19.35 -1.00 -1.37
N ASN A 190 -18.91 -1.23 -2.59
CA ASN A 190 -18.36 -2.48 -3.06
C ASN A 190 -17.24 -2.22 -4.08
N GLN A 191 -16.37 -3.22 -4.26
CA GLN A 191 -15.17 -3.10 -5.08
C GLN A 191 -15.46 -2.65 -6.52
N LYS A 192 -16.52 -3.20 -7.14
CA LYS A 192 -16.87 -2.91 -8.54
C LYS A 192 -17.29 -1.46 -8.74
N ASP A 193 -18.19 -0.95 -7.89
CA ASP A 193 -18.68 0.42 -8.01
C ASP A 193 -17.60 1.42 -7.58
N TRP A 194 -16.77 1.07 -6.59
CA TRP A 194 -15.59 1.86 -6.21
C TRP A 194 -14.57 1.99 -7.36
N GLU A 195 -14.27 0.91 -8.08
CA GLU A 195 -13.34 0.93 -9.21
C GLU A 195 -13.80 1.88 -10.32
N VAL A 196 -15.10 1.86 -10.65
CA VAL A 196 -15.71 2.79 -11.61
C VAL A 196 -15.62 4.23 -11.10
N ALA A 197 -15.90 4.46 -9.82
CA ALA A 197 -15.83 5.78 -9.20
C ALA A 197 -14.40 6.35 -9.17
N GLU A 198 -13.39 5.52 -8.91
CA GLU A 198 -11.98 5.89 -8.96
C GLU A 198 -11.54 6.19 -10.41
N GLU A 199 -11.95 5.36 -11.38
CA GLU A 199 -11.68 5.58 -12.82
C GLU A 199 -12.28 6.90 -13.33
N MET A 200 -13.45 7.27 -12.82
CA MET A 200 -14.13 8.53 -13.15
C MET A 200 -13.56 9.75 -12.41
N GLY A 201 -12.60 9.57 -11.49
CA GLY A 201 -12.02 10.66 -10.71
C GLY A 201 -12.97 11.26 -9.65
N VAL A 202 -13.86 10.43 -9.08
CA VAL A 202 -14.81 10.83 -8.03
C VAL A 202 -14.63 10.07 -6.71
N ALA A 203 -13.75 9.06 -6.66
CA ALA A 203 -13.34 8.39 -5.44
C ALA A 203 -11.81 8.19 -5.39
N ASN A 204 -11.28 8.02 -4.17
CA ASN A 204 -9.87 7.73 -3.92
C ASN A 204 -9.75 6.82 -2.72
N TYR A 205 -9.01 5.71 -2.84
CA TYR A 205 -8.71 4.87 -1.69
C TYR A 205 -7.47 5.39 -0.95
N GLY A 206 -7.70 6.05 0.18
CA GLY A 206 -6.64 6.62 1.02
C GLY A 206 -5.99 5.64 1.99
N GLN A 207 -6.42 4.37 2.01
CA GLN A 207 -6.06 3.43 3.08
C GLN A 207 -6.27 4.11 4.46
N MET A 208 -5.39 3.92 5.44
CA MET A 208 -5.42 4.58 6.74
C MET A 208 -4.51 5.81 6.74
N THR A 209 -3.24 5.62 6.41
CA THR A 209 -2.19 6.66 6.56
C THR A 209 -1.68 7.22 5.24
N ALA A 210 -2.09 6.66 4.09
CA ALA A 210 -1.71 7.18 2.77
C ALA A 210 -2.45 8.50 2.48
N GLY A 211 -3.77 8.46 2.44
CA GLY A 211 -4.64 9.63 2.29
C GLY A 211 -4.79 10.46 3.57
N GLY A 212 -4.37 9.92 4.71
CA GLY A 212 -4.26 10.66 5.98
C GLY A 212 -2.95 11.43 6.15
N TRP A 213 -2.02 11.32 5.18
CA TRP A 213 -0.72 12.02 5.15
C TRP A 213 0.10 11.80 6.43
N MET A 214 0.28 10.55 6.84
CA MET A 214 1.03 10.23 8.07
C MET A 214 1.71 8.85 8.02
N TYR A 215 2.06 8.36 6.82
CA TYR A 215 2.76 7.09 6.68
C TYR A 215 4.26 7.30 6.90
N ILE A 216 4.84 6.58 7.86
CA ILE A 216 6.26 6.73 8.26
C ILE A 216 7.12 5.55 7.82
N GLY A 217 6.73 4.92 6.71
CA GLY A 217 7.36 3.68 6.28
C GLY A 217 6.99 2.51 7.21
N PRO A 218 7.77 1.44 7.15
CA PRO A 218 7.39 0.16 7.74
C PRO A 218 7.65 0.05 9.26
N GLN A 219 8.24 1.07 9.90
CA GLN A 219 8.51 1.09 11.35
C GLN A 219 7.24 0.88 12.20
N GLY A 220 6.12 1.52 11.82
CA GLY A 220 4.86 1.37 12.56
C GLY A 220 4.39 -0.09 12.61
N ILE A 221 4.57 -0.82 11.49
CA ILE A 221 4.21 -2.23 11.40
C ILE A 221 5.20 -3.11 12.17
N VAL A 222 6.50 -2.83 12.14
CA VAL A 222 7.49 -3.58 12.95
C VAL A 222 7.09 -3.58 14.42
N HIS A 223 6.72 -2.42 14.98
CA HIS A 223 6.27 -2.32 16.37
C HIS A 223 4.93 -3.05 16.62
N GLY A 224 3.97 -2.92 15.71
CA GLY A 224 2.68 -3.64 15.80
C GLY A 224 2.87 -5.16 15.79
N THR A 225 3.70 -5.67 14.88
CA THR A 225 3.99 -7.10 14.77
C THR A 225 4.79 -7.63 15.94
N PHE A 226 5.77 -6.88 16.42
CA PHE A 226 6.50 -7.22 17.65
C PHE A 226 5.55 -7.42 18.83
N ASN A 227 4.63 -6.47 19.04
CA ASN A 227 3.65 -6.57 20.13
C ASN A 227 2.69 -7.74 19.93
N THR A 228 2.25 -7.99 18.70
CA THR A 228 1.38 -9.13 18.38
C THR A 228 2.04 -10.45 18.76
N LEU A 229 3.29 -10.65 18.34
CA LEU A 229 4.06 -11.87 18.61
C LEU A 229 4.30 -12.07 20.11
N LEU A 230 4.72 -11.04 20.85
CA LEU A 230 4.90 -11.15 22.30
C LEU A 230 3.59 -11.41 23.04
N ASN A 231 2.48 -10.80 22.62
CA ASN A 231 1.18 -11.07 23.23
C ASN A 231 0.66 -12.47 22.92
N ALA A 232 0.86 -12.97 21.70
CA ALA A 232 0.58 -14.36 21.36
C ALA A 232 1.42 -15.31 22.23
N GLY A 233 2.72 -15.04 22.38
CA GLY A 233 3.61 -15.79 23.26
C GLY A 233 3.15 -15.81 24.73
N ARG A 234 2.74 -14.67 25.28
CA ARG A 234 2.20 -14.58 26.65
C ARG A 234 0.90 -15.37 26.80
N LEU A 235 -0.02 -15.24 25.86
CA LEU A 235 -1.34 -15.87 25.93
C LEU A 235 -1.30 -17.39 25.70
N LYS A 236 -0.36 -17.88 24.90
CA LYS A 236 -0.42 -19.24 24.35
C LYS A 236 0.82 -20.09 24.62
N LEU A 237 1.98 -19.46 24.81
CA LEU A 237 3.23 -20.16 25.11
C LEU A 237 3.65 -20.03 26.59
N GLY A 238 2.86 -19.32 27.40
CA GLY A 238 3.10 -19.15 28.84
C GLY A 238 4.24 -18.19 29.18
N LEU A 239 4.62 -17.28 28.26
CA LEU A 239 5.64 -16.27 28.53
C LEU A 239 5.20 -15.34 29.67
N LYS A 240 6.11 -15.08 30.60
CA LYS A 240 5.90 -14.14 31.71
C LYS A 240 6.20 -12.70 31.28
N HIS A 241 5.85 -11.75 32.13
CA HIS A 241 6.21 -10.36 31.92
C HIS A 241 7.75 -10.20 31.85
N GLY A 242 8.23 -9.51 30.83
CA GLY A 242 9.67 -9.35 30.57
C GLY A 242 10.36 -10.50 29.83
N GLU A 243 9.67 -11.61 29.58
CA GLU A 243 10.19 -12.70 28.73
C GLU A 243 9.94 -12.42 27.24
N ASP A 244 10.83 -12.97 26.40
CA ASP A 244 10.86 -12.86 24.96
C ASP A 244 10.59 -14.22 24.28
N LEU A 245 10.71 -14.30 22.95
CA LEU A 245 10.47 -15.51 22.16
C LEU A 245 11.73 -16.37 21.95
N LYS A 246 12.73 -16.27 22.82
CA LYS A 246 13.96 -17.07 22.69
C LYS A 246 13.69 -18.56 22.59
N GLY A 247 14.25 -19.18 21.55
CA GLY A 247 14.06 -20.60 21.26
C GLY A 247 12.69 -20.97 20.72
N LYS A 248 11.85 -19.98 20.38
CA LYS A 248 10.51 -20.18 19.81
C LYS A 248 10.52 -19.96 18.30
N LEU A 249 9.77 -20.81 17.59
CA LEU A 249 9.61 -20.75 16.15
C LEU A 249 8.32 -20.03 15.77
N PHE A 250 8.46 -18.99 14.96
CA PHE A 250 7.36 -18.32 14.26
C PHE A 250 7.46 -18.60 12.76
N VAL A 251 6.37 -19.09 12.17
CA VAL A 251 6.23 -19.28 10.74
C VAL A 251 5.12 -18.37 10.22
N SER A 252 5.37 -17.70 9.09
CA SER A 252 4.35 -16.89 8.39
C SER A 252 4.70 -16.73 6.91
N SER A 253 4.02 -15.83 6.23
CA SER A 253 4.11 -15.60 4.79
C SER A 253 4.04 -14.12 4.43
N GLY A 254 4.54 -13.80 3.23
CA GLY A 254 4.53 -12.48 2.62
C GLY A 254 5.66 -11.57 3.10
N LEU A 255 6.38 -10.95 2.18
CA LEU A 255 7.41 -9.92 2.42
C LEU A 255 7.12 -8.60 1.69
N GLY A 256 5.84 -8.34 1.40
CA GLY A 256 5.31 -7.10 0.84
C GLY A 256 5.47 -5.88 1.75
N GLY A 257 4.67 -4.84 1.51
CA GLY A 257 4.81 -3.54 2.18
C GLY A 257 4.74 -3.62 3.72
N MET A 258 3.65 -4.19 4.25
CA MET A 258 3.47 -4.41 5.69
C MET A 258 4.10 -5.71 6.16
N SER A 259 3.85 -6.81 5.46
CA SER A 259 4.28 -8.15 5.86
C SER A 259 5.81 -8.33 5.86
N GLY A 260 6.53 -7.48 5.13
CA GLY A 260 7.98 -7.38 5.19
C GLY A 260 8.54 -7.00 6.56
N ALA A 261 7.73 -6.48 7.48
CA ALA A 261 8.14 -6.16 8.84
C ALA A 261 8.23 -7.39 9.77
N GLN A 262 7.58 -8.50 9.41
CA GLN A 262 7.52 -9.72 10.24
C GLN A 262 8.91 -10.27 10.59
N PRO A 263 9.87 -10.44 9.64
CA PRO A 263 11.24 -10.86 9.92
C PRO A 263 11.95 -10.01 10.99
N LYS A 264 11.79 -8.69 10.92
CA LYS A 264 12.44 -7.79 11.88
C LYS A 264 11.76 -7.83 13.24
N ALA A 265 10.43 -7.91 13.25
CA ALA A 265 9.63 -7.98 14.47
C ALA A 265 9.94 -9.23 15.31
N ILE A 266 10.01 -10.41 14.69
CA ILE A 266 10.36 -11.66 15.40
C ILE A 266 11.80 -11.63 15.92
N GLU A 267 12.73 -11.04 15.17
CA GLU A 267 14.11 -10.88 15.62
C GLU A 267 14.21 -9.97 16.86
N ILE A 268 13.51 -8.83 16.86
CA ILE A 268 13.43 -7.93 18.02
C ILE A 268 12.72 -8.63 19.20
N ALA A 269 11.73 -9.47 18.91
CA ALA A 269 11.06 -10.29 19.91
C ALA A 269 11.93 -11.46 20.42
N GLY A 270 13.17 -11.60 19.95
CA GLY A 270 14.12 -12.62 20.42
C GLY A 270 13.92 -14.02 19.84
N GLY A 271 13.00 -14.20 18.90
CA GLY A 271 12.64 -15.50 18.34
C GLY A 271 13.30 -15.85 17.01
N VAL A 272 12.94 -17.02 16.49
CA VAL A 272 13.33 -17.50 15.17
C VAL A 272 12.12 -17.43 14.24
N GLY A 273 12.27 -16.72 13.12
CA GLY A 273 11.21 -16.53 12.13
C GLY A 273 11.55 -17.16 10.78
N ILE A 274 10.59 -17.88 10.20
CA ILE A 274 10.63 -18.30 8.80
C ILE A 274 9.44 -17.68 8.06
N ILE A 275 9.71 -16.84 7.07
CA ILE A 275 8.68 -16.15 6.29
C ILE A 275 8.75 -16.59 4.83
N ALA A 276 7.69 -17.23 4.34
CA ALA A 276 7.59 -17.68 2.95
C ALA A 276 7.25 -16.51 2.01
N GLU A 277 7.95 -16.39 0.90
CA GLU A 277 7.67 -15.40 -0.15
C GLU A 277 8.01 -16.01 -1.52
N VAL A 278 7.11 -15.82 -2.49
CA VAL A 278 7.26 -16.31 -3.86
C VAL A 278 7.93 -15.28 -4.78
N ASP A 279 7.82 -13.99 -4.45
CA ASP A 279 8.45 -12.89 -5.19
C ASP A 279 9.89 -12.65 -4.72
N ARG A 280 10.86 -13.15 -5.49
CA ARG A 280 12.29 -12.94 -5.20
C ARG A 280 12.65 -11.46 -5.05
N SER A 281 11.97 -10.55 -5.76
CA SER A 281 12.25 -9.12 -5.63
C SER A 281 11.93 -8.58 -4.24
N ARG A 282 10.90 -9.13 -3.57
CA ARG A 282 10.54 -8.76 -2.19
C ARG A 282 11.53 -9.29 -1.19
N ILE A 283 11.98 -10.54 -1.37
CA ILE A 283 13.05 -11.13 -0.54
C ILE A 283 14.30 -10.27 -0.61
N ASN A 284 14.78 -9.97 -1.82
CA ASN A 284 15.98 -9.15 -2.03
C ASN A 284 15.84 -7.78 -1.36
N THR A 285 14.69 -7.12 -1.53
CA THR A 285 14.41 -5.83 -0.87
C THR A 285 14.60 -5.93 0.66
N ARG A 286 14.05 -6.97 1.31
CA ARG A 286 14.15 -7.12 2.78
C ARG A 286 15.52 -7.60 3.25
N TYR A 287 16.23 -8.36 2.42
CA TYR A 287 17.59 -8.78 2.69
C TYR A 287 18.56 -7.59 2.64
N GLU A 288 18.48 -6.76 1.61
CA GLU A 288 19.28 -5.54 1.46
C GLU A 288 19.02 -4.53 2.60
N GLN A 289 17.78 -4.46 3.09
CA GLN A 289 17.40 -3.66 4.25
C GLN A 289 17.95 -4.20 5.59
N GLY A 290 18.49 -5.43 5.62
CA GLY A 290 18.92 -6.11 6.85
C GLY A 290 17.74 -6.54 7.74
N TRP A 291 16.55 -6.70 7.15
CA TRP A 291 15.34 -7.15 7.85
C TRP A 291 15.24 -8.68 7.85
N VAL A 292 15.75 -9.29 6.78
CA VAL A 292 15.96 -10.74 6.66
C VAL A 292 17.46 -11.01 6.75
N LYS A 293 17.88 -11.93 7.62
CA LYS A 293 19.30 -12.32 7.78
C LYS A 293 19.74 -13.41 6.82
N LYS A 294 18.83 -14.31 6.44
CA LYS A 294 19.10 -15.44 5.54
C LYS A 294 17.93 -15.65 4.58
N ALA A 295 18.24 -16.01 3.35
CA ALA A 295 17.25 -16.41 2.36
C ALA A 295 17.69 -17.71 1.71
N SER A 296 16.77 -18.66 1.55
CA SER A 296 17.02 -19.91 0.82
C SER A 296 15.72 -20.46 0.25
N ASN A 297 15.82 -21.16 -0.88
CA ASN A 297 14.73 -21.93 -1.48
C ASN A 297 14.77 -23.42 -1.06
N ASN A 298 15.75 -23.81 -0.24
CA ASN A 298 15.91 -25.18 0.23
C ASN A 298 15.33 -25.32 1.65
N LEU A 299 14.24 -26.07 1.78
CA LEU A 299 13.56 -26.27 3.07
C LEU A 299 14.44 -27.02 4.08
N ASP A 300 15.28 -27.96 3.66
CA ASP A 300 16.21 -28.65 4.57
C ASP A 300 17.20 -27.66 5.20
N GLU A 301 17.74 -26.74 4.39
CA GLU A 301 18.63 -25.68 4.85
C GLU A 301 17.90 -24.70 5.78
N VAL A 302 16.73 -24.23 5.37
CA VAL A 302 15.90 -23.29 6.14
C VAL A 302 15.62 -23.82 7.55
N PHE A 303 15.14 -25.08 7.66
CA PHE A 303 14.82 -25.66 8.96
C PHE A 303 16.06 -26.07 9.76
N LYS A 304 17.17 -26.43 9.10
CA LYS A 304 18.46 -26.64 9.80
C LYS A 304 18.93 -25.37 10.49
N ILE A 305 18.93 -24.24 9.78
CA ILE A 305 19.32 -22.94 10.36
C ILE A 305 18.34 -22.55 11.47
N ALA A 306 17.03 -22.70 11.24
CA ALA A 306 16.04 -22.37 12.26
C ALA A 306 16.27 -23.15 13.55
N HIS A 307 16.49 -24.47 13.46
CA HIS A 307 16.75 -25.32 14.61
C HIS A 307 18.03 -24.93 15.36
N GLU A 308 19.13 -24.69 14.63
CA GLU A 308 20.41 -24.24 15.22
C GLU A 308 20.23 -22.97 16.06
N TYR A 309 19.49 -21.98 15.55
CA TYR A 309 19.28 -20.70 16.26
C TYR A 309 18.26 -20.84 17.40
N MET A 310 17.28 -21.73 17.28
CA MET A 310 16.38 -22.05 18.39
C MET A 310 17.13 -22.68 19.57
N GLU A 311 18.03 -23.64 19.31
CA GLU A 311 18.86 -24.28 20.33
C GLU A 311 19.81 -23.29 21.02
N LYS A 312 20.45 -22.40 20.24
CA LYS A 312 21.30 -21.33 20.76
C LYS A 312 20.52 -20.25 21.51
N LYS A 313 19.19 -20.19 21.36
CA LYS A 313 18.33 -19.10 21.86
C LYS A 313 18.78 -17.73 21.34
N GLU A 314 19.19 -17.69 20.08
CA GLU A 314 19.59 -16.48 19.37
C GLU A 314 18.54 -16.14 18.30
N PRO A 315 18.23 -14.84 18.11
CA PRO A 315 17.20 -14.46 17.17
C PRO A 315 17.67 -14.59 15.71
N MET A 316 16.80 -15.12 14.86
CA MET A 316 17.08 -15.34 13.45
C MET A 316 15.85 -15.06 12.59
N SER A 317 16.07 -14.46 11.42
CA SER A 317 15.05 -14.14 10.44
C SER A 317 15.41 -14.74 9.09
N ILE A 318 14.60 -15.69 8.64
CA ILE A 318 14.83 -16.49 7.43
C ILE A 318 13.69 -16.24 6.45
N ALA A 319 14.02 -15.83 5.23
CA ALA A 319 13.07 -15.87 4.12
C ALA A 319 13.17 -17.25 3.43
N TYR A 320 12.04 -17.93 3.32
CA TYR A 320 11.92 -19.07 2.43
C TYR A 320 11.43 -18.57 1.07
N GLU A 321 12.26 -18.75 0.04
CA GLU A 321 11.85 -18.45 -1.32
C GLU A 321 11.02 -19.61 -1.88
N GLY A 322 9.70 -19.48 -1.77
CA GLY A 322 8.74 -20.49 -2.16
C GLY A 322 7.35 -20.23 -1.60
N ASN A 323 6.42 -21.12 -1.89
CA ASN A 323 5.04 -20.97 -1.46
C ASN A 323 4.89 -21.38 0.02
N ILE A 324 4.10 -20.63 0.80
CA ILE A 324 3.79 -20.99 2.19
C ILE A 324 3.19 -22.40 2.29
N VAL A 325 2.39 -22.81 1.31
CA VAL A 325 1.78 -24.14 1.29
C VAL A 325 2.85 -25.23 1.19
N ASP A 326 3.89 -25.06 0.37
CA ASP A 326 5.00 -26.01 0.25
C ASP A 326 5.79 -26.13 1.57
N LEU A 327 6.02 -24.99 2.24
CA LEU A 327 6.66 -24.95 3.55
C LEU A 327 5.83 -25.71 4.59
N LEU A 328 4.52 -25.47 4.65
CA LEU A 328 3.65 -26.14 5.64
C LEU A 328 3.49 -27.64 5.32
N GLU A 329 3.47 -28.04 4.05
CA GLU A 329 3.50 -29.46 3.68
C GLU A 329 4.77 -30.14 4.18
N TYR A 330 5.91 -29.48 4.04
CA TYR A 330 7.18 -29.98 4.56
C TYR A 330 7.17 -30.09 6.09
N VAL A 331 6.65 -29.09 6.81
CA VAL A 331 6.50 -29.13 8.28
C VAL A 331 5.63 -30.30 8.70
N VAL A 332 4.47 -30.49 8.06
CA VAL A 332 3.53 -31.58 8.36
C VAL A 332 4.17 -32.94 8.09
N LYS A 333 4.85 -33.10 6.95
CA LYS A 333 5.52 -34.33 6.53
C LYS A 333 6.65 -34.73 7.49
N ASN A 334 7.45 -33.76 7.93
CA ASN A 334 8.61 -34.01 8.79
C ASN A 334 8.30 -33.90 10.29
N ASN A 335 7.03 -33.70 10.65
CA ASN A 335 6.56 -33.56 12.02
C ASN A 335 7.33 -32.49 12.83
N ILE A 336 7.59 -31.35 12.20
CA ILE A 336 8.27 -30.21 12.81
C ILE A 336 7.28 -29.43 13.67
N HIS A 337 7.65 -29.11 14.90
CA HIS A 337 6.83 -28.29 15.79
C HIS A 337 7.01 -26.80 15.48
N ILE A 338 5.89 -26.07 15.36
CA ILE A 338 5.83 -24.62 15.25
C ILE A 338 5.12 -24.09 16.49
N ASP A 339 5.72 -23.13 17.21
CA ASP A 339 5.07 -22.51 18.37
C ASP A 339 3.96 -21.53 17.92
N LEU A 340 4.29 -20.62 16.99
CA LEU A 340 3.38 -19.61 16.46
C LEU A 340 3.30 -19.69 14.92
N LEU A 341 2.09 -19.72 14.38
CA LEU A 341 1.83 -19.71 12.94
C LEU A 341 0.87 -18.57 12.59
N SER A 342 1.12 -17.89 11.48
CA SER A 342 0.23 -16.86 10.92
C SER A 342 0.31 -16.90 9.40
N ASP A 343 -0.49 -16.06 8.74
CA ASP A 343 -0.35 -15.72 7.33
C ASP A 343 -0.48 -14.20 7.16
N GLN A 344 0.26 -13.61 6.22
CA GLN A 344 0.08 -12.20 5.85
C GLN A 344 0.21 -12.00 4.32
N THR A 345 -0.21 -13.01 3.56
CA THR A 345 -0.47 -12.83 2.12
C THR A 345 -1.64 -11.85 1.92
N SER A 346 -1.82 -11.29 0.72
CA SER A 346 -2.87 -10.29 0.48
C SER A 346 -4.22 -10.95 0.14
N CYS A 347 -4.76 -11.74 1.07
CA CYS A 347 -6.03 -12.48 0.92
C CYS A 347 -7.29 -11.59 0.82
N HIS A 348 -7.17 -10.28 1.06
CA HIS A 348 -8.24 -9.31 0.80
C HIS A 348 -8.47 -9.07 -0.70
N VAL A 349 -7.50 -9.43 -1.56
CA VAL A 349 -7.58 -9.36 -3.03
C VAL A 349 -6.94 -10.61 -3.67
N PRO A 350 -7.38 -11.82 -3.29
CA PRO A 350 -6.66 -13.06 -3.60
C PRO A 350 -6.69 -13.36 -5.12
N TYR A 351 -7.77 -12.96 -5.78
CA TYR A 351 -8.04 -13.16 -7.20
C TYR A 351 -7.43 -12.10 -8.13
N ASP A 352 -6.86 -11.03 -7.57
CA ASP A 352 -6.19 -9.95 -8.31
C ASP A 352 -4.66 -10.00 -8.12
N GLY A 353 -4.16 -11.16 -7.67
CA GLY A 353 -2.72 -11.38 -7.49
C GLY A 353 -2.20 -11.13 -6.09
N GLY A 354 -3.10 -10.93 -5.11
CA GLY A 354 -2.73 -10.86 -3.70
C GLY A 354 -2.27 -12.20 -3.11
N TYR A 355 -2.67 -13.32 -3.73
CA TYR A 355 -2.30 -14.68 -3.33
C TYR A 355 -1.70 -15.44 -4.53
N CYS A 356 -0.54 -16.09 -4.33
CA CYS A 356 0.06 -16.94 -5.35
C CYS A 356 -0.31 -18.40 -5.11
N PRO A 357 -1.03 -19.06 -6.03
CA PRO A 357 -1.35 -20.49 -5.91
C PRO A 357 -0.11 -21.37 -5.78
N GLN A 358 -0.21 -22.43 -4.98
CA GLN A 358 0.78 -23.51 -4.92
C GLN A 358 0.90 -24.21 -6.28
N GLY A 359 2.11 -24.62 -6.64
CA GLY A 359 2.38 -25.44 -7.83
C GLY A 359 2.62 -24.65 -9.12
N ILE A 360 2.60 -23.32 -9.06
CA ILE A 360 3.02 -22.44 -10.16
C ILE A 360 4.07 -21.45 -9.67
N SER A 361 4.90 -20.94 -10.60
CA SER A 361 5.88 -19.90 -10.28
C SER A 361 5.20 -18.53 -10.16
N PHE A 362 5.94 -17.56 -9.61
CA PHE A 362 5.47 -16.17 -9.53
C PHE A 362 5.25 -15.55 -10.92
N GLU A 363 6.11 -15.87 -11.88
CA GLU A 363 6.00 -15.44 -13.28
C GLU A 363 4.76 -16.04 -13.94
N GLU A 364 4.54 -17.34 -13.75
CA GLU A 364 3.35 -18.02 -14.29
C GLU A 364 2.08 -17.48 -13.68
N ARG A 365 2.08 -17.22 -12.36
CA ARG A 365 0.97 -16.52 -11.70
C ARG A 365 0.69 -15.17 -12.35
N THR A 366 1.73 -14.39 -12.62
CA THR A 366 1.61 -13.06 -13.22
C THR A 366 1.07 -13.15 -14.65
N ARG A 367 1.50 -14.16 -15.41
CA ARG A 367 0.97 -14.46 -16.75
C ARG A 367 -0.51 -14.81 -16.71
N LEU A 368 -0.92 -15.73 -15.83
CA LEU A 368 -2.32 -16.15 -15.71
C LEU A 368 -3.24 -15.00 -15.30
N LEU A 369 -2.80 -14.09 -14.44
CA LEU A 369 -3.56 -12.88 -14.12
C LEU A 369 -3.88 -12.02 -15.34
N ALA A 370 -2.96 -11.96 -16.31
CA ALA A 370 -3.12 -11.19 -17.53
C ALA A 370 -3.88 -11.96 -18.62
N GLU A 371 -3.68 -13.27 -18.72
CA GLU A 371 -4.09 -14.08 -19.88
C GLU A 371 -5.27 -15.02 -19.59
N ASP A 372 -5.40 -15.55 -18.37
CA ASP A 372 -6.40 -16.58 -18.02
C ASP A 372 -6.81 -16.51 -16.53
N ARG A 373 -7.69 -15.56 -16.24
CA ARG A 373 -8.19 -15.32 -14.88
C ARG A 373 -9.03 -16.49 -14.34
N ASP A 374 -9.74 -17.21 -15.20
CA ASP A 374 -10.57 -18.34 -14.78
C ASP A 374 -9.73 -19.50 -14.26
N THR A 375 -8.63 -19.82 -14.94
CA THR A 375 -7.66 -20.81 -14.45
C THR A 375 -6.99 -20.31 -13.18
N PHE A 376 -6.60 -19.03 -13.13
CA PHE A 376 -6.01 -18.43 -11.93
C PHE A 376 -6.92 -18.60 -10.70
N HIS A 377 -8.20 -18.23 -10.80
CA HIS A 377 -9.16 -18.34 -9.68
C HIS A 377 -9.29 -19.78 -9.17
N LYS A 378 -9.40 -20.76 -10.08
CA LYS A 378 -9.48 -22.19 -9.72
C LYS A 378 -8.24 -22.66 -8.96
N LEU A 379 -7.05 -22.19 -9.35
CA LEU A 379 -5.80 -22.52 -8.68
C LEU A 379 -5.72 -21.86 -7.29
N VAL A 380 -6.15 -20.59 -7.17
CA VAL A 380 -6.25 -19.89 -5.88
C VAL A 380 -7.15 -20.66 -4.92
N ASP A 381 -8.37 -21.03 -5.35
CA ASP A 381 -9.33 -21.78 -4.54
C ASP A 381 -8.75 -23.12 -4.04
N LYS A 382 -8.11 -23.86 -4.94
CA LYS A 382 -7.46 -25.14 -4.61
C LYS A 382 -6.35 -24.94 -3.58
N SER A 383 -5.51 -23.93 -3.77
CA SER A 383 -4.38 -23.65 -2.90
C SER A 383 -4.82 -23.16 -1.52
N LEU A 384 -5.82 -22.29 -1.42
CA LEU A 384 -6.35 -21.80 -0.15
C LEU A 384 -6.98 -22.94 0.68
N ARG A 385 -7.71 -23.86 0.03
CA ARG A 385 -8.22 -25.07 0.70
C ARG A 385 -7.09 -25.90 1.27
N ARG A 386 -6.04 -26.14 0.48
CA ARG A 386 -4.86 -26.90 0.92
C ARG A 386 -4.14 -26.20 2.07
N HIS A 387 -3.99 -24.89 1.98
CA HIS A 387 -3.39 -24.07 3.03
C HIS A 387 -4.14 -24.23 4.37
N PHE A 388 -5.46 -24.10 4.34
CA PHE A 388 -6.32 -24.29 5.51
C PHE A 388 -6.24 -25.70 6.11
N GLU A 389 -6.20 -26.74 5.27
CA GLU A 389 -6.05 -28.13 5.74
C GLU A 389 -4.75 -28.34 6.51
N LEU A 390 -3.63 -27.79 6.01
CA LEU A 390 -2.33 -27.89 6.68
C LEU A 390 -2.32 -27.14 8.01
N ILE A 391 -2.88 -25.92 8.05
CA ILE A 391 -3.04 -25.16 9.30
C ILE A 391 -3.82 -25.99 10.32
N LYS A 392 -4.94 -26.63 9.92
CA LYS A 392 -5.72 -27.50 10.82
C LYS A 392 -4.90 -28.66 11.38
N VAL A 393 -4.09 -29.30 10.55
CA VAL A 393 -3.21 -30.40 11.01
C VAL A 393 -2.21 -29.89 12.05
N LEU A 394 -1.58 -28.74 11.80
CA LEU A 394 -0.59 -28.15 12.69
C LEU A 394 -1.21 -27.69 14.02
N VAL A 395 -2.38 -27.06 13.97
CA VAL A 395 -3.15 -26.70 15.17
C VAL A 395 -3.53 -27.94 15.97
N GLY A 396 -3.94 -29.02 15.29
CA GLY A 396 -4.18 -30.32 15.93
C GLY A 396 -2.94 -30.94 16.60
N ARG A 397 -1.74 -30.52 16.20
CA ARG A 397 -0.45 -30.89 16.80
C ARG A 397 0.07 -29.88 17.84
N GLY A 398 -0.74 -28.89 18.21
CA GLY A 398 -0.43 -27.93 19.27
C GLY A 398 0.19 -26.62 18.81
N THR A 399 0.32 -26.36 17.50
CA THR A 399 0.71 -25.04 16.99
C THR A 399 -0.39 -24.01 17.26
N TYR A 400 -0.03 -22.83 17.74
CA TYR A 400 -0.98 -21.73 17.83
C TYR A 400 -1.03 -20.94 16.52
N PHE A 401 -2.14 -21.07 15.79
CA PHE A 401 -2.44 -20.25 14.63
C PHE A 401 -3.26 -19.02 15.02
N PHE A 402 -2.95 -17.87 14.43
CA PHE A 402 -3.80 -16.70 14.47
C PHE A 402 -3.85 -16.02 13.10
N ASP A 403 -5.03 -15.49 12.77
CA ASP A 403 -5.24 -14.66 11.60
C ASP A 403 -4.61 -13.27 11.80
N TYR A 404 -3.98 -12.72 10.76
CA TYR A 404 -3.33 -11.40 10.81
C TYR A 404 -4.17 -10.28 10.19
N GLY A 405 -5.49 -10.47 10.10
CA GLY A 405 -6.43 -9.50 9.56
C GLY A 405 -6.31 -9.33 8.04
N ASN A 406 -5.92 -10.38 7.32
CA ASN A 406 -5.73 -10.33 5.87
C ASN A 406 -6.89 -10.92 5.06
N SER A 407 -8.03 -11.23 5.71
CA SER A 407 -9.22 -11.93 5.16
C SER A 407 -8.99 -13.43 4.94
#